data_AF-A0A9R0V5H2-F1
#
_entry.id   AF-A0A9R0V5H2-F1
#
_cell.length_a   1.000
_cell.length_b   1.000
_cell.length_c   1.000
_cell.angle_alpha   90.00
_cell.angle_beta   90.00
_cell.angle_gamma   90.00
#
_symmetry.space_group_name_H-M   'P 1'
#
loop_
_entity.id
_entity.type
_entity.pdbx_description
1 polymer ?
#
loop_
_entity_poly.entity_id
_entity_poly.type
_entity_poly.pdbx_seq_one_letter_code
_entity_poly.pdbx_strand_id
1 'polypeptide(L)'
;MALGDDDENDDDAPPCPVYPMRVFPDATGACVLGLNCHHRVYRTHDTSTTPSTLGERTPSYMLQLFSMRLSSFEPLYPINVYGIFAIRDYLDPRRNYVFNRPRDNAVTIEKKGSFVIPLCSPCRGMYLLDKALVEVDLWVKKEGDESDDKQLLSAYAEIDIRTEADLMLYERISGDNCNLDLKYKVLSESVEAVIQVYAKVDHPHHVLFTAFSTGYDDYPLRGVVLFDDKLFGEEKLFKHVVAVKANEELHIFLEVNGSVFKWTFEDEHVGAVVSPDDSILDYGHFFVRVLFAPKDCRLSSAPTF
;
A
#
# COMPACT_ATOMS: atom_id res chain seq x y z
N MET A 1 -48.78 14.64 45.99
CA MET A 1 -48.54 15.62 44.91
C MET A 1 -47.05 15.82 44.90
N ALA A 2 -46.30 15.06 44.08
CA ALA A 2 -46.04 15.31 42.65
C ALA A 2 -45.40 16.71 42.50
N LEU A 3 -44.19 16.87 41.99
CA LEU A 3 -43.65 16.32 40.75
C LEU A 3 -42.16 15.98 40.92
N GLY A 4 -41.75 14.79 40.49
CA GLY A 4 -40.35 14.47 40.23
C GLY A 4 -40.13 14.64 38.74
N ASP A 5 -39.14 15.44 38.38
CA ASP A 5 -38.74 15.66 36.99
C ASP A 5 -38.01 14.40 36.49
N ASP A 6 -38.62 13.74 35.50
CA ASP A 6 -37.99 12.71 34.70
C ASP A 6 -37.09 13.41 33.66
N ASP A 7 -35.82 13.63 34.01
CA ASP A 7 -34.77 13.86 33.00
C ASP A 7 -34.39 12.48 32.42
N GLU A 8 -35.12 12.05 31.40
CA GLU A 8 -34.69 10.99 30.49
C GLU A 8 -33.40 11.44 29.80
N ASN A 9 -32.29 10.87 30.25
CA ASN A 9 -30.96 11.10 29.72
C ASN A 9 -30.81 10.34 28.40
N ASP A 10 -31.29 10.94 27.31
CA ASP A 10 -31.29 10.41 25.94
C ASP A 10 -29.94 10.68 25.25
N ASP A 11 -28.85 10.21 25.86
CA ASP A 11 -27.48 10.28 25.31
C ASP A 11 -27.01 8.91 24.79
N ASP A 12 -27.91 8.16 24.13
CA ASP A 12 -27.57 6.98 23.33
C ASP A 12 -27.07 7.40 21.93
N ALA A 13 -26.24 8.44 21.89
CA ALA A 13 -25.51 8.80 20.68
C ALA A 13 -24.52 7.65 20.39
N PRO A 14 -24.56 7.04 19.19
CA PRO A 14 -23.57 6.03 18.83
C PRO A 14 -22.18 6.64 19.01
N PRO A 15 -21.21 5.90 19.57
CA PRO A 15 -19.86 6.42 19.76
C PRO A 15 -19.39 7.01 18.43
N CYS A 16 -18.89 8.25 18.49
CA CYS A 16 -18.34 8.96 17.33
C CYS A 16 -17.52 7.99 16.46
N PRO A 17 -17.61 8.06 15.13
CA PRO A 17 -16.82 7.19 14.28
C PRO A 17 -15.34 7.33 14.66
N VAL A 18 -14.67 6.20 14.83
CA VAL A 18 -13.21 6.16 14.96
C VAL A 18 -12.66 6.56 13.59
N TYR A 19 -12.46 7.85 13.42
CA TYR A 19 -11.78 8.44 12.29
C TYR A 19 -10.27 8.36 12.54
N PRO A 20 -9.44 8.16 11.51
CA PRO A 20 -9.70 8.07 10.06
C PRO A 20 -10.09 6.70 9.51
N MET A 21 -10.05 5.62 10.31
CA MET A 21 -10.34 4.25 9.84
C MET A 21 -11.40 3.53 10.66
N ARG A 22 -12.45 3.07 9.97
CA ARG A 22 -13.55 2.33 10.58
C ARG A 22 -13.51 0.86 10.21
N VAL A 23 -13.25 -0.03 11.17
CA VAL A 23 -13.39 -1.48 10.99
C VAL A 23 -14.88 -1.85 10.98
N PHE A 24 -15.32 -2.60 9.97
CA PHE A 24 -16.69 -3.08 9.87
C PHE A 24 -16.91 -4.32 10.75
N PRO A 25 -18.10 -4.49 11.33
CA PRO A 25 -18.47 -5.73 11.98
C PRO A 25 -18.62 -6.86 10.95
N ASP A 26 -18.55 -8.10 11.42
CA ASP A 26 -18.82 -9.27 10.59
C ASP A 26 -20.17 -9.17 9.89
N ALA A 27 -20.21 -9.60 8.62
CA ALA A 27 -21.45 -9.62 7.87
C ALA A 27 -22.39 -10.68 8.43
N THR A 28 -23.47 -10.21 9.05
CA THR A 28 -24.60 -11.05 9.41
C THR A 28 -25.57 -11.19 8.24
N GLY A 29 -26.45 -12.19 8.26
CA GLY A 29 -27.50 -12.32 7.24
C GLY A 29 -28.39 -11.07 7.12
N ALA A 30 -28.56 -10.33 8.22
CA ALA A 30 -29.26 -9.04 8.22
C ALA A 30 -28.51 -7.94 7.46
N CYS A 31 -27.16 -7.94 7.50
CA CYS A 31 -26.36 -7.03 6.68
C CYS A 31 -26.70 -7.24 5.21
N VAL A 32 -26.60 -8.48 4.71
CA VAL A 32 -26.75 -8.78 3.27
C VAL A 32 -28.11 -8.34 2.71
N LEU A 33 -29.18 -8.43 3.51
CA LEU A 33 -30.52 -8.00 3.14
C LEU A 33 -30.71 -6.47 3.17
N GLY A 34 -29.89 -5.74 3.91
CA GLY A 34 -29.92 -4.29 4.01
C GLY A 34 -29.32 -3.58 2.79
N LEU A 35 -29.77 -2.33 2.54
CA LEU A 35 -29.24 -1.48 1.47
C LEU A 35 -27.85 -0.89 1.80
N ASN A 36 -27.50 -0.78 3.09
CA ASN A 36 -26.25 -0.16 3.57
C ASN A 36 -25.15 -1.17 3.91
N CYS A 37 -25.25 -2.43 3.44
CA CYS A 37 -24.22 -3.42 3.71
C CYS A 37 -22.94 -3.11 2.93
N HIS A 38 -21.83 -2.98 3.65
CA HIS A 38 -20.52 -2.70 3.05
C HIS A 38 -20.14 -3.74 1.98
N HIS A 39 -20.54 -5.01 2.14
CA HIS A 39 -20.34 -6.05 1.14
C HIS A 39 -21.00 -5.73 -0.22
N ARG A 40 -22.18 -5.11 -0.20
CA ARG A 40 -22.90 -4.69 -1.41
C ARG A 40 -22.33 -3.39 -1.96
N VAL A 41 -22.08 -2.41 -1.09
CA VAL A 41 -21.54 -1.08 -1.47
C VAL A 41 -20.19 -1.22 -2.15
N TYR A 42 -19.29 -2.04 -1.59
CA TYR A 42 -17.94 -2.25 -2.11
C TYR A 42 -17.77 -3.49 -2.99
N ARG A 43 -18.86 -4.22 -3.28
CA ARG A 43 -18.85 -5.43 -4.10
C ARG A 43 -17.80 -6.45 -3.64
N THR A 44 -17.74 -6.75 -2.34
CA THR A 44 -16.70 -7.65 -1.78
C THR A 44 -16.80 -9.08 -2.30
N HIS A 45 -17.95 -9.48 -2.85
CA HIS A 45 -18.14 -10.75 -3.55
C HIS A 45 -17.32 -10.86 -4.86
N ASP A 46 -16.94 -9.73 -5.47
CA ASP A 46 -16.06 -9.72 -6.65
C ASP A 46 -14.62 -9.84 -6.17
N THR A 47 -14.03 -11.01 -6.35
CA THR A 47 -12.67 -11.33 -5.93
C THR A 47 -11.62 -11.03 -7.00
N SER A 48 -12.02 -10.48 -8.15
CA SER A 48 -11.12 -10.18 -9.26
C SER A 48 -10.20 -8.99 -8.98
N THR A 49 -9.11 -8.92 -9.74
CA THR A 49 -8.09 -7.87 -9.64
C THR A 49 -8.43 -6.69 -10.55
N THR A 50 -8.16 -5.48 -10.08
CA THR A 50 -8.30 -4.27 -10.91
C THR A 50 -7.21 -4.23 -12.01
N PRO A 51 -7.51 -3.70 -13.22
CA PRO A 51 -6.54 -3.58 -14.30
C PRO A 51 -5.56 -2.44 -14.07
N SER A 52 -4.29 -2.65 -14.44
CA SER A 52 -3.20 -1.68 -14.26
C SER A 52 -3.26 -0.46 -15.17
N THR A 53 -4.21 -0.38 -16.10
CA THR A 53 -4.35 0.70 -17.10
C THR A 53 -5.18 1.87 -16.62
N LEU A 54 -5.82 1.76 -15.45
CA LEU A 54 -6.58 2.85 -14.86
C LEU A 54 -5.64 3.85 -14.18
N GLY A 55 -6.08 5.11 -14.14
CA GLY A 55 -5.39 6.24 -13.50
C GLY A 55 -6.01 7.56 -13.95
N GLU A 56 -6.09 8.53 -13.05
CA GLU A 56 -6.57 9.86 -13.37
C GLU A 56 -5.47 10.71 -14.01
N ARG A 57 -5.88 11.61 -14.93
CA ARG A 57 -4.99 12.61 -15.53
C ARG A 57 -4.82 13.83 -14.63
N THR A 58 -5.85 14.18 -13.88
CA THR A 58 -5.84 15.34 -12.99
C THR A 58 -5.33 14.92 -11.61
N PRO A 59 -4.56 15.78 -10.93
CA PRO A 59 -4.25 15.57 -9.52
C PRO A 59 -5.52 15.31 -8.72
N SER A 60 -5.45 14.33 -7.82
CA SER A 60 -6.60 13.84 -7.07
C SER A 60 -6.15 13.40 -5.68
N TYR A 61 -7.09 13.02 -4.81
CA TYR A 61 -6.71 12.44 -3.53
C TYR A 61 -6.26 11.01 -3.73
N MET A 62 -5.07 10.67 -3.23
CA MET A 62 -4.48 9.35 -3.39
C MET A 62 -4.04 8.76 -2.06
N LEU A 63 -4.26 7.46 -1.88
CA LEU A 63 -3.75 6.70 -0.74
C LEU A 63 -2.37 6.13 -1.07
N GLN A 64 -1.41 6.39 -0.18
CA GLN A 64 -0.12 5.73 -0.17
C GLN A 64 0.05 4.93 1.12
N LEU A 65 0.15 3.60 1.01
CA LEU A 65 0.54 2.72 2.11
C LEU A 65 2.08 2.65 2.17
N PHE A 66 2.66 2.84 3.35
CA PHE A 66 4.11 2.80 3.56
C PHE A 66 4.56 1.50 4.23
N SER A 67 3.77 0.98 5.16
CA SER A 67 4.09 -0.26 5.85
C SER A 67 2.86 -0.89 6.45
N MET A 68 2.91 -2.22 6.55
CA MET A 68 1.96 -3.04 7.27
C MET A 68 2.76 -3.86 8.27
N ARG A 69 2.39 -3.79 9.55
CA ARG A 69 3.08 -4.50 10.62
C ARG A 69 2.14 -5.45 11.34
N LEU A 70 2.57 -6.69 11.46
CA LEU A 70 1.81 -7.73 12.12
C LEU A 70 2.38 -7.98 13.52
N SER A 71 1.48 -8.03 14.49
CA SER A 71 1.77 -8.40 15.88
C SER A 71 0.90 -9.60 16.25
N SER A 72 1.38 -10.82 15.99
CA SER A 72 0.65 -12.05 16.35
C SER A 72 0.83 -12.39 17.83
N PHE A 73 -0.27 -12.81 18.45
CA PHE A 73 -0.30 -13.25 19.85
C PHE A 73 0.10 -14.73 20.02
N GLU A 74 0.40 -15.45 18.93
CA GLU A 74 0.84 -16.84 19.03
C GLU A 74 2.23 -16.95 19.71
N PRO A 75 2.42 -17.89 20.65
CA PRO A 75 3.70 -18.09 21.30
C PRO A 75 4.74 -18.77 20.37
N LEU A 76 4.26 -19.51 19.36
CA LEU A 76 5.02 -20.34 18.42
C LEU A 76 5.44 -19.52 17.20
N TYR A 77 6.65 -18.96 17.24
CA TYR A 77 7.34 -18.41 16.08
C TYR A 77 8.50 -19.34 15.71
N PRO A 78 8.93 -19.39 14.43
CA PRO A 78 8.42 -18.61 13.31
C PRO A 78 7.04 -19.07 12.82
N ILE A 79 6.26 -18.15 12.25
CA ILE A 79 4.97 -18.44 11.59
C ILE A 79 5.07 -18.19 10.09
N ASN A 80 4.40 -18.99 9.28
CA ASN A 80 4.33 -18.80 7.83
C ASN A 80 2.99 -18.17 7.48
N VAL A 81 2.99 -16.92 7.02
CA VAL A 81 1.77 -16.15 6.73
C VAL A 81 1.51 -16.05 5.24
N TYR A 82 0.27 -16.29 4.84
CA TYR A 82 -0.22 -16.11 3.48
C TYR A 82 -1.60 -15.44 3.50
N GLY A 83 -2.10 -15.08 2.32
CA GLY A 83 -3.38 -14.40 2.16
C GLY A 83 -3.25 -13.09 1.41
N ILE A 84 -4.18 -12.17 1.67
CA ILE A 84 -4.33 -10.92 0.93
C ILE A 84 -4.49 -9.71 1.85
N PHE A 85 -3.98 -8.58 1.35
CA PHE A 85 -4.37 -7.24 1.76
C PHE A 85 -4.61 -6.45 0.48
N ALA A 86 -5.83 -5.93 0.30
CA ALA A 86 -6.22 -5.20 -0.89
C ALA A 86 -6.94 -3.91 -0.53
N ILE A 87 -6.75 -2.90 -1.38
CA ILE A 87 -7.55 -1.69 -1.38
C ILE A 87 -8.55 -1.76 -2.52
N ARG A 88 -9.81 -1.43 -2.23
CA ARG A 88 -10.87 -1.20 -3.22
C ARG A 88 -11.24 0.27 -3.14
N ASP A 89 -11.15 0.97 -4.26
CA ASP A 89 -11.27 2.42 -4.28
C ASP A 89 -12.34 2.87 -5.28
N TYR A 90 -12.54 4.19 -5.44
CA TYR A 90 -13.66 4.67 -6.24
C TYR A 90 -13.47 4.45 -7.75
N LEU A 91 -12.23 4.36 -8.25
CA LEU A 91 -11.99 4.15 -9.67
C LEU A 91 -12.39 2.74 -10.09
N ASP A 92 -12.15 1.76 -9.21
CA ASP A 92 -12.55 0.38 -9.45
C ASP A 92 -12.73 -0.35 -8.12
N PRO A 93 -13.93 -0.90 -7.84
CA PRO A 93 -14.20 -1.62 -6.60
C PRO A 93 -13.52 -3.00 -6.53
N ARG A 94 -12.80 -3.44 -7.56
CA ARG A 94 -12.00 -4.69 -7.55
C ARG A 94 -10.73 -4.55 -6.72
N ARG A 95 -10.11 -5.68 -6.38
CA ARG A 95 -8.93 -5.72 -5.49
C ARG A 95 -7.71 -5.08 -6.17
N ASN A 96 -7.16 -4.04 -5.55
CA ASN A 96 -5.80 -3.56 -5.80
C ASN A 96 -4.90 -4.07 -4.66
N TYR A 97 -4.12 -5.11 -4.93
CA TYR A 97 -3.33 -5.78 -3.90
C TYR A 97 -2.16 -4.95 -3.42
N VAL A 98 -1.96 -4.90 -2.11
CA VAL A 98 -0.72 -4.42 -1.46
C VAL A 98 -0.02 -5.55 -0.70
N PHE A 99 -0.71 -6.65 -0.45
CA PHE A 99 -0.14 -7.95 -0.13
C PHE A 99 -0.97 -9.02 -0.85
N ASN A 100 -0.29 -9.96 -1.50
CA ASN A 100 -0.92 -11.10 -2.13
C ASN A 100 0.09 -12.25 -2.16
N ARG A 101 -0.07 -13.19 -1.23
CA ARG A 101 0.78 -14.37 -1.13
C ARG A 101 -0.09 -15.62 -1.10
N PRO A 102 0.03 -16.52 -2.09
CA PRO A 102 -0.60 -17.83 -2.01
C PRO A 102 0.09 -18.70 -0.94
N ARG A 103 -0.59 -19.76 -0.48
CA ARG A 103 -0.13 -20.66 0.59
C ARG A 103 1.21 -21.34 0.31
N ASP A 104 1.48 -21.67 -0.95
CA ASP A 104 2.74 -22.28 -1.40
C ASP A 104 3.92 -21.31 -1.32
N ASN A 105 3.65 -20.00 -1.37
CA ASN A 105 4.62 -18.91 -1.25
C ASN A 105 4.38 -18.04 0.00
N ALA A 106 4.06 -18.69 1.13
CA ALA A 106 3.87 -18.03 2.41
C ALA A 106 5.17 -17.35 2.88
N VAL A 107 5.04 -16.20 3.53
CA VAL A 107 6.16 -15.44 4.09
C VAL A 107 6.42 -15.89 5.53
N THR A 108 7.65 -16.28 5.83
CA THR A 108 8.06 -16.62 7.19
C THR A 108 8.28 -15.35 8.02
N ILE A 109 7.65 -15.30 9.19
CA ILE A 109 7.76 -14.21 10.16
C ILE A 109 8.43 -14.78 11.41
N GLU A 110 9.56 -14.21 11.81
CA GLU A 110 10.35 -14.64 12.98
C GLU A 110 9.83 -14.02 14.30
N LYS A 111 10.51 -14.14 15.44
CA LYS A 111 10.09 -13.55 16.74
C LYS A 111 10.95 -12.32 17.15
N LYS A 112 10.50 -11.12 16.80
CA LYS A 112 11.04 -9.79 17.17
C LYS A 112 9.93 -8.74 17.09
N GLY A 113 9.15 -8.61 18.17
CA GLY A 113 8.42 -7.39 18.58
C GLY A 113 7.28 -6.84 17.69
N SER A 114 7.45 -6.76 16.38
CA SER A 114 6.51 -6.24 15.37
C SER A 114 7.18 -6.40 14.00
N PHE A 115 6.59 -7.16 13.07
CA PHE A 115 7.22 -7.43 11.77
C PHE A 115 6.54 -6.68 10.65
N VAL A 116 7.35 -5.99 9.85
CA VAL A 116 6.90 -5.41 8.58
C VAL A 116 6.65 -6.55 7.60
N ILE A 117 5.42 -6.67 7.14
CA ILE A 117 5.06 -7.59 6.05
C ILE A 117 5.59 -6.99 4.74
N PRO A 118 6.27 -7.79 3.88
CA PRO A 118 6.74 -7.30 2.59
C PRO A 118 5.54 -6.97 1.70
N LEU A 119 5.35 -5.68 1.45
CA LEU A 119 4.32 -5.19 0.55
C LEU A 119 4.69 -5.56 -0.90
N CYS A 120 3.68 -5.82 -1.73
CA CYS A 120 3.84 -5.84 -3.18
C CYS A 120 3.41 -4.51 -3.78
N SER A 121 3.88 -4.21 -4.99
CA SER A 121 3.40 -3.04 -5.70
C SER A 121 1.92 -3.19 -6.05
N PRO A 122 1.09 -2.20 -5.73
CA PRO A 122 -0.24 -2.13 -6.32
C PRO A 122 -0.13 -2.01 -7.83
N CYS A 123 -1.14 -2.50 -8.55
CA CYS A 123 -1.11 -2.52 -10.01
C CYS A 123 -1.37 -1.14 -10.64
N ARG A 124 -1.95 -0.23 -9.85
CA ARG A 124 -2.25 1.17 -10.15
C ARG A 124 -2.30 2.00 -8.86
N GLY A 125 -2.35 3.33 -9.00
CA GLY A 125 -2.57 4.26 -7.91
C GLY A 125 -3.91 4.01 -7.22
N MET A 126 -3.98 4.34 -5.94
CA MET A 126 -5.18 4.19 -5.12
C MET A 126 -5.84 5.56 -4.96
N TYR A 127 -7.03 5.75 -5.50
CA TYR A 127 -7.68 7.06 -5.60
C TYR A 127 -8.86 7.16 -4.65
N LEU A 128 -8.99 8.26 -3.90
CA LEU A 128 -10.06 8.50 -2.95
C LEU A 128 -10.96 9.63 -3.44
N LEU A 129 -12.27 9.41 -3.41
CA LEU A 129 -13.28 10.46 -3.64
C LEU A 129 -13.92 10.84 -2.31
N ASP A 130 -14.55 9.86 -1.67
CA ASP A 130 -14.99 9.94 -0.28
C ASP A 130 -14.23 8.92 0.58
N LYS A 131 -14.07 7.70 0.07
CA LYS A 131 -13.65 6.55 0.88
C LYS A 131 -13.04 5.44 0.06
N ALA A 132 -12.25 4.60 0.73
CA ALA A 132 -11.71 3.35 0.19
C ALA A 132 -11.91 2.21 1.19
N LEU A 133 -12.12 1.00 0.69
CA LEU A 133 -12.19 -0.21 1.51
C LEU A 133 -10.83 -0.88 1.57
N VAL A 134 -10.39 -1.17 2.79
CA VAL A 134 -9.35 -2.14 3.11
C VAL A 134 -9.99 -3.50 3.28
N GLU A 135 -9.51 -4.49 2.53
CA GLU A 135 -9.88 -5.90 2.65
C GLU A 135 -8.65 -6.69 3.09
N VAL A 136 -8.79 -7.40 4.21
CA VAL A 136 -7.74 -8.21 4.83
C VAL A 136 -8.25 -9.63 5.02
N ASP A 137 -7.49 -10.60 4.55
CA ASP A 137 -7.69 -12.01 4.89
C ASP A 137 -6.33 -12.70 4.96
N LEU A 138 -5.86 -12.95 6.18
CA LEU A 138 -4.52 -13.46 6.49
C LEU A 138 -4.63 -14.77 7.26
N TRP A 139 -3.76 -15.71 6.91
CA TRP A 139 -3.75 -17.07 7.41
C TRP A 139 -2.34 -17.48 7.83
N VAL A 140 -2.26 -18.32 8.86
CA VAL A 140 -1.03 -19.01 9.25
C VAL A 140 -1.06 -20.42 8.69
N LYS A 141 -0.10 -20.71 7.82
CA LYS A 141 0.15 -22.05 7.29
C LYS A 141 0.63 -22.98 8.40
N LYS A 142 -0.04 -24.13 8.54
CA LYS A 142 0.35 -25.21 9.46
C LYS A 142 0.89 -26.41 8.66
N GLU A 143 1.47 -27.37 9.38
CA GLU A 143 1.84 -28.65 8.78
C GLU A 143 0.58 -29.39 8.35
N GLY A 144 0.58 -29.95 7.14
CA GLY A 144 -0.61 -30.57 6.55
C GLY A 144 -1.23 -29.74 5.44
N ASP A 145 -2.55 -29.86 5.30
CA ASP A 145 -3.31 -29.24 4.20
C ASP A 145 -3.96 -27.90 4.63
N GLU A 146 -4.79 -27.32 3.76
CA GLU A 146 -5.44 -26.04 4.01
C GLU A 146 -6.42 -26.09 5.19
N SER A 147 -6.94 -27.26 5.56
CA SER A 147 -7.88 -27.40 6.68
C SER A 147 -7.21 -27.30 8.05
N ASP A 148 -5.89 -27.52 8.11
CA ASP A 148 -5.08 -27.36 9.32
C ASP A 148 -4.66 -25.90 9.54
N ASP A 149 -4.77 -25.06 8.50
CA ASP A 149 -4.36 -23.66 8.59
C ASP A 149 -5.29 -22.86 9.49
N LYS A 150 -4.73 -21.86 10.17
CA LYS A 150 -5.47 -21.04 11.13
C LYS A 150 -5.62 -19.62 10.58
N GLN A 151 -6.86 -19.13 10.58
CA GLN A 151 -7.13 -17.75 10.23
C GLN A 151 -6.53 -16.81 11.28
N LEU A 152 -5.72 -15.87 10.82
CA LEU A 152 -5.02 -14.92 11.66
C LEU A 152 -5.82 -13.62 11.82
N LEU A 153 -6.31 -13.10 10.70
CA LEU A 153 -7.13 -11.89 10.65
C LEU A 153 -7.97 -11.89 9.38
N SER A 154 -9.28 -11.73 9.52
CA SER A 154 -10.19 -11.39 8.42
C SER A 154 -10.97 -10.15 8.82
N ALA A 155 -10.82 -9.08 8.04
CA ALA A 155 -11.43 -7.81 8.36
C ALA A 155 -11.68 -6.97 7.11
N TYR A 156 -12.74 -6.17 7.18
CA TYR A 156 -12.99 -5.07 6.28
C TYR A 156 -12.90 -3.77 7.06
N ALA A 157 -12.19 -2.78 6.53
CA ALA A 157 -12.13 -1.45 7.13
C ALA A 157 -12.33 -0.37 6.06
N GLU A 158 -12.88 0.76 6.44
CA GLU A 158 -13.09 1.92 5.56
C GLU A 158 -12.12 3.03 5.97
N ILE A 159 -11.39 3.57 5.00
CA ILE A 159 -10.59 4.78 5.13
C ILE A 159 -11.43 5.93 4.57
N ASP A 160 -11.65 6.98 5.38
CA ASP A 160 -12.38 8.19 5.00
C ASP A 160 -11.42 9.34 4.71
N ILE A 161 -11.67 10.09 3.62
CA ILE A 161 -10.90 11.28 3.23
C ILE A 161 -11.14 12.49 4.16
N ARG A 162 -12.30 12.56 4.83
CA ARG A 162 -12.81 13.75 5.51
C ARG A 162 -12.07 14.13 6.78
N THR A 163 -11.06 13.35 7.13
CA THR A 163 -10.46 13.41 8.46
C THR A 163 -9.21 14.26 8.41
N GLU A 164 -8.18 13.87 7.67
CA GLU A 164 -6.91 14.60 7.60
C GLU A 164 -6.10 14.20 6.34
N ALA A 165 -6.10 15.06 5.30
CA ALA A 165 -5.20 14.88 4.16
C ALA A 165 -3.81 15.42 4.47
N ASP A 166 -2.82 14.91 3.75
CA ASP A 166 -1.41 15.27 3.88
C ASP A 166 -0.79 15.04 5.26
N LEU A 167 -1.40 14.21 6.12
CA LEU A 167 -0.81 13.75 7.38
C LEU A 167 -0.49 12.25 7.36
N MET A 168 0.58 11.87 8.06
CA MET A 168 0.95 10.47 8.25
C MET A 168 0.03 9.84 9.31
N LEU A 169 -0.75 8.84 8.90
CA LEU A 169 -1.74 8.16 9.73
C LEU A 169 -1.22 6.79 10.19
N TYR A 170 -1.56 6.44 11.43
CA TYR A 170 -1.16 5.20 12.10
C TYR A 170 -2.40 4.53 12.67
N GLU A 171 -2.90 3.52 11.97
CA GLU A 171 -4.14 2.83 12.33
C GLU A 171 -3.89 1.39 12.71
N ARG A 172 -4.74 0.85 13.58
CA ARG A 172 -4.68 -0.54 14.03
C ARG A 172 -5.99 -1.25 13.74
N ILE A 173 -5.89 -2.35 12.99
CA ILE A 173 -6.97 -3.34 12.88
C ILE A 173 -6.68 -4.43 13.90
N SER A 174 -7.45 -4.45 14.99
CA SER A 174 -7.36 -5.47 16.02
C SER A 174 -8.13 -6.71 15.60
N GLY A 175 -7.51 -7.88 15.71
CA GLY A 175 -8.16 -9.17 15.57
C GLY A 175 -7.88 -10.07 16.78
N ASP A 176 -8.57 -11.20 16.84
CA ASP A 176 -8.49 -12.10 17.99
C ASP A 176 -7.11 -12.76 18.16
N ASN A 177 -6.40 -13.00 17.05
CA ASN A 177 -5.11 -13.68 17.04
C ASN A 177 -3.92 -12.76 16.73
N CYS A 178 -4.17 -11.54 16.23
CA CYS A 178 -3.14 -10.57 15.92
C CYS A 178 -3.68 -9.14 15.84
N ASN A 179 -2.78 -8.18 15.94
CA ASN A 179 -3.03 -6.82 15.49
C ASN A 179 -2.30 -6.56 14.16
N LEU A 180 -2.96 -5.84 13.26
CA LEU A 180 -2.39 -5.32 12.04
C LEU A 180 -2.28 -3.80 12.13
N ASP A 181 -1.06 -3.30 12.26
CA ASP A 181 -0.73 -1.89 12.30
C ASP A 181 -0.42 -1.39 10.89
N LEU A 182 -1.11 -0.33 10.48
CA LEU A 182 -1.01 0.28 9.15
C LEU A 182 -0.41 1.68 9.28
N LYS A 183 0.53 1.98 8.39
CA LYS A 183 1.09 3.31 8.22
C LYS A 183 0.83 3.77 6.80
N TYR A 184 0.02 4.82 6.64
CA TYR A 184 -0.37 5.34 5.34
C TYR A 184 -0.52 6.85 5.37
N LYS A 185 -0.64 7.45 4.18
CA LYS A 185 -0.96 8.87 3.99
C LYS A 185 -2.05 8.98 2.94
N VAL A 186 -3.02 9.84 3.17
CA VAL A 186 -3.94 10.31 2.12
C VAL A 186 -3.34 11.61 1.60
N LEU A 187 -2.79 11.60 0.40
CA LEU A 187 -2.18 12.77 -0.22
C LEU A 187 -3.24 13.54 -0.99
N SER A 188 -3.27 14.86 -0.82
CA SER A 188 -4.05 15.74 -1.69
C SER A 188 -3.28 16.05 -2.98
N GLU A 189 -4.00 16.46 -4.03
CA GLU A 189 -3.40 16.96 -5.28
C GLU A 189 -2.27 16.06 -5.81
N SER A 190 -2.51 14.76 -5.93
CA SER A 190 -1.50 13.77 -6.28
C SER A 190 -1.80 13.04 -7.59
N VAL A 191 -0.72 12.63 -8.26
CA VAL A 191 -0.70 11.87 -9.50
C VAL A 191 -0.05 10.51 -9.27
N GLU A 192 -0.42 9.53 -10.10
CA GLU A 192 0.20 8.21 -10.08
C GLU A 192 1.57 8.26 -10.76
N ALA A 193 2.60 7.76 -10.10
CA ALA A 193 3.91 7.53 -10.69
C ALA A 193 4.22 6.04 -10.77
N VAL A 194 4.55 5.57 -11.97
CA VAL A 194 5.02 4.22 -12.23
C VAL A 194 6.53 4.22 -12.32
N ILE A 195 7.18 3.66 -11.32
CA ILE A 195 8.62 3.46 -11.25
C ILE A 195 8.96 2.13 -11.90
N GLN A 196 9.91 2.13 -12.83
CA GLN A 196 10.48 0.94 -13.46
C GLN A 196 11.98 0.93 -13.18
N VAL A 197 12.47 -0.14 -12.57
CA VAL A 197 13.90 -0.34 -12.31
C VAL A 197 14.40 -1.50 -13.14
N TYR A 198 15.45 -1.23 -13.91
CA TYR A 198 16.18 -2.19 -14.70
C TYR A 198 17.55 -2.35 -14.05
N ALA A 199 17.86 -3.56 -13.59
CA ALA A 199 19.12 -3.85 -12.92
C ALA A 199 19.84 -5.02 -13.58
N LYS A 200 21.11 -4.83 -13.90
CA LYS A 200 22.04 -5.89 -14.32
C LYS A 200 23.23 -5.87 -13.39
N VAL A 201 23.41 -6.96 -12.65
CA VAL A 201 24.37 -7.02 -11.54
C VAL A 201 25.16 -8.32 -11.61
N ASP A 202 26.48 -8.20 -11.74
CA ASP A 202 27.39 -9.33 -11.96
C ASP A 202 27.63 -10.16 -10.68
N HIS A 203 27.56 -9.53 -9.50
CA HIS A 203 27.81 -10.16 -8.21
C HIS A 203 26.64 -9.95 -7.23
N PRO A 204 26.26 -10.93 -6.40
CA PRO A 204 25.16 -10.75 -5.47
C PRO A 204 25.35 -9.58 -4.51
N HIS A 205 24.50 -8.57 -4.65
CA HIS A 205 24.42 -7.44 -3.75
C HIS A 205 23.07 -7.42 -3.06
N HIS A 206 23.07 -7.18 -1.75
CA HIS A 206 21.84 -6.78 -1.07
C HIS A 206 21.58 -5.32 -1.41
N VAL A 207 20.44 -5.04 -2.03
CA VAL A 207 20.09 -3.70 -2.50
C VAL A 207 18.75 -3.29 -1.91
N LEU A 208 18.70 -2.05 -1.43
CA LEU A 208 17.48 -1.43 -0.94
C LEU A 208 17.11 -0.28 -1.88
N PHE A 209 15.99 -0.42 -2.57
CA PHE A 209 15.37 0.66 -3.32
C PHE A 209 14.25 1.27 -2.51
N THR A 210 14.26 2.60 -2.36
CA THR A 210 13.18 3.35 -1.73
C THR A 210 12.74 4.51 -2.61
N ALA A 211 11.45 4.86 -2.56
CA ALA A 211 10.89 6.04 -3.19
C ALA A 211 10.39 7.04 -2.15
N PHE A 212 10.59 8.32 -2.43
CA PHE A 212 10.18 9.41 -1.57
C PHE A 212 9.63 10.56 -2.43
N SER A 213 8.44 11.04 -2.10
CA SER A 213 7.90 12.29 -2.64
C SER A 213 8.17 13.40 -1.64
N THR A 214 8.61 14.60 -2.06
CA THR A 214 8.81 15.75 -1.15
C THR A 214 7.56 16.18 -0.40
N GLY A 215 6.38 15.78 -0.88
CA GLY A 215 5.12 15.85 -0.13
C GLY A 215 5.02 14.91 1.09
N TYR A 216 6.04 14.11 1.42
CA TYR A 216 6.12 13.33 2.65
C TYR A 216 6.93 14.13 3.68
N ASP A 217 6.27 14.67 4.72
CA ASP A 217 6.86 15.63 5.67
C ASP A 217 8.07 15.13 6.50
N ASP A 218 8.53 13.89 6.30
CA ASP A 218 9.54 13.19 7.10
C ASP A 218 10.64 12.52 6.26
N TYR A 219 11.30 13.29 5.39
CA TYR A 219 12.52 12.86 4.70
C TYR A 219 13.66 12.56 5.71
N PRO A 220 14.50 11.52 5.55
CA PRO A 220 14.45 10.38 4.61
C PRO A 220 13.94 9.06 5.26
N LEU A 221 13.53 9.07 6.52
CA LEU A 221 13.30 7.84 7.32
C LEU A 221 11.99 7.09 7.01
N ARG A 222 11.20 7.55 6.03
CA ARG A 222 9.80 7.09 5.83
C ARG A 222 9.39 6.88 4.35
N GLY A 223 10.33 6.66 3.44
CA GLY A 223 10.01 6.35 2.04
C GLY A 223 9.26 5.02 1.84
N VAL A 224 8.70 4.82 0.65
CA VAL A 224 8.09 3.55 0.22
C VAL A 224 9.21 2.60 -0.19
N VAL A 225 9.29 1.42 0.44
CA VAL A 225 10.26 0.38 0.05
C VAL A 225 9.81 -0.24 -1.25
N LEU A 226 10.63 -0.10 -2.30
CA LEU A 226 10.35 -0.65 -3.62
C LEU A 226 10.88 -2.07 -3.79
N PHE A 227 12.04 -2.33 -3.19
CA PHE A 227 12.74 -3.60 -3.26
C PHE A 227 13.76 -3.67 -2.11
N ASP A 228 13.81 -4.80 -1.41
CA ASP A 228 14.73 -5.04 -0.30
C ASP A 228 15.11 -6.53 -0.30
N ASP A 229 16.10 -6.89 -1.11
CA ASP A 229 16.58 -8.27 -1.21
C ASP A 229 17.94 -8.32 -1.96
N LYS A 230 18.49 -9.52 -2.13
CA LYS A 230 19.63 -9.78 -3.00
C LYS A 230 19.24 -9.68 -4.47
N LEU A 231 20.08 -8.99 -5.25
CA LEU A 231 19.96 -8.83 -6.69
C LEU A 231 21.24 -9.35 -7.35
N PHE A 232 21.07 -10.23 -8.35
CA PHE A 232 22.16 -10.79 -9.16
C PHE A 232 21.60 -11.31 -10.49
N GLY A 233 22.45 -11.38 -11.50
CA GLY A 233 22.15 -11.97 -12.80
C GLY A 233 21.75 -10.95 -13.88
N GLU A 234 21.37 -11.48 -15.04
CA GLU A 234 20.97 -10.69 -16.19
C GLU A 234 19.53 -10.18 -16.04
N GLU A 235 19.38 -8.86 -16.13
CA GLU A 235 18.12 -8.12 -16.32
C GLU A 235 16.97 -8.48 -15.35
N LYS A 236 17.01 -7.89 -14.15
CA LYS A 236 15.82 -7.82 -13.29
C LYS A 236 15.05 -6.54 -13.60
N LEU A 237 13.82 -6.70 -14.09
CA LEU A 237 12.83 -5.63 -14.21
C LEU A 237 11.80 -5.78 -13.09
N PHE A 238 11.68 -4.74 -12.25
CA PHE A 238 10.54 -4.62 -11.35
C PHE A 238 9.88 -3.25 -11.50
N LYS A 239 8.58 -3.24 -11.23
CA LYS A 239 7.72 -2.06 -11.32
C LYS A 239 7.11 -1.79 -9.95
N HIS A 240 7.09 -0.51 -9.57
CA HIS A 240 6.31 -0.05 -8.44
C HIS A 240 5.40 1.10 -8.83
N VAL A 241 4.20 1.15 -8.25
CA VAL A 241 3.30 2.29 -8.35
C VAL A 241 3.27 3.03 -7.02
N VAL A 242 3.44 4.35 -7.06
CA VAL A 242 3.40 5.24 -5.90
C VAL A 242 2.57 6.48 -6.23
N ALA A 243 2.03 7.13 -5.20
CA ALA A 243 1.42 8.44 -5.33
C ALA A 243 2.47 9.54 -5.16
N VAL A 244 2.44 10.56 -6.02
CA VAL A 244 3.36 11.70 -5.98
C VAL A 244 2.53 12.96 -6.02
N LYS A 245 2.83 13.93 -5.16
CA LYS A 245 2.09 15.19 -5.12
C LYS A 245 2.45 16.00 -6.36
N ALA A 246 1.47 16.65 -6.97
CA ALA A 246 1.69 17.46 -8.16
C ALA A 246 2.68 18.60 -7.84
N ASN A 247 3.59 18.88 -8.78
CA ASN A 247 4.66 19.88 -8.65
C ASN A 247 5.70 19.60 -7.55
N GLU A 248 5.72 18.39 -6.99
CA GLU A 248 6.71 17.95 -6.00
C GLU A 248 7.70 16.96 -6.64
N GLU A 249 8.90 16.84 -6.07
CA GLU A 249 9.94 15.95 -6.57
C GLU A 249 9.71 14.51 -6.09
N LEU A 250 9.89 13.55 -7.00
CA LEU A 250 10.03 12.13 -6.67
C LEU A 250 11.51 11.76 -6.62
N HIS A 251 11.98 11.41 -5.45
CA HIS A 251 13.31 10.86 -5.22
C HIS A 251 13.26 9.34 -5.16
N ILE A 252 14.23 8.70 -5.82
CA ILE A 252 14.44 7.26 -5.73
C ILE A 252 15.86 7.04 -5.24
N PHE A 253 16.01 6.24 -4.18
CA PHE A 253 17.30 5.90 -3.60
C PHE A 253 17.63 4.44 -3.85
N LEU A 254 18.89 4.17 -4.13
CA LEU A 254 19.49 2.85 -4.08
C LEU A 254 20.55 2.86 -2.98
N GLU A 255 20.39 2.00 -1.98
CA GLU A 255 21.44 1.69 -1.01
C GLU A 255 22.07 0.33 -1.34
N VAL A 256 23.39 0.32 -1.50
CA VAL A 256 24.17 -0.89 -1.79
C VAL A 256 25.52 -0.82 -1.12
N ASN A 257 25.86 -1.82 -0.30
CA ASN A 257 27.13 -1.92 0.44
C ASN A 257 27.53 -0.64 1.22
N GLY A 258 26.56 0.12 1.72
CA GLY A 258 26.78 1.37 2.45
C GLY A 258 26.91 2.62 1.57
N SER A 259 26.93 2.49 0.25
CA SER A 259 26.83 3.58 -0.71
C SER A 259 25.36 3.90 -1.01
N VAL A 260 25.04 5.18 -1.22
CA VAL A 260 23.68 5.65 -1.51
C VAL A 260 23.67 6.45 -2.81
N PHE A 261 22.81 6.07 -3.74
CA PHE A 261 22.64 6.71 -5.04
C PHE A 261 21.22 7.28 -5.15
N LYS A 262 21.09 8.45 -5.78
CA LYS A 262 19.81 9.18 -5.87
C LYS A 262 19.46 9.49 -7.33
N TRP A 263 18.21 9.22 -7.69
CA TRP A 263 17.55 9.83 -8.84
C TRP A 263 16.48 10.82 -8.37
N THR A 264 16.32 11.92 -9.10
CA THR A 264 15.20 12.86 -8.90
C THR A 264 14.38 12.94 -10.18
N PHE A 265 13.06 12.86 -10.06
CA PHE A 265 12.10 13.01 -11.12
C PHE A 265 11.07 14.08 -10.76
N GLU A 266 10.56 14.74 -11.78
CA GLU A 266 9.46 15.70 -11.68
C GLU A 266 8.47 15.41 -12.80
N ASP A 267 7.18 15.64 -12.56
CA ASP A 267 6.10 15.32 -13.51
C ASP A 267 6.23 16.09 -14.84
N GLU A 268 6.74 17.33 -14.81
CA GLU A 268 6.89 18.17 -16.00
C GLU A 268 8.09 17.78 -16.89
N HIS A 269 9.00 16.93 -16.41
CA HIS A 269 10.27 16.62 -17.07
C HIS A 269 10.29 15.24 -17.72
N VAL A 270 10.88 15.14 -18.91
CA VAL A 270 11.12 13.85 -19.57
C VAL A 270 12.40 13.23 -19.02
N GLY A 271 12.26 12.31 -18.06
CA GLY A 271 13.37 11.57 -17.47
C GLY A 271 13.82 12.13 -16.12
N ALA A 272 14.99 11.68 -15.66
CA ALA A 272 15.53 12.09 -14.37
C ALA A 272 16.18 13.48 -14.46
N VAL A 273 15.79 14.39 -13.57
CA VAL A 273 16.40 15.71 -13.40
C VAL A 273 17.79 15.58 -12.75
N VAL A 274 17.93 14.63 -11.82
CA VAL A 274 19.20 14.27 -11.19
C VAL A 274 19.41 12.77 -11.34
N SER A 275 20.62 12.37 -11.72
CA SER A 275 21.04 10.96 -11.80
C SER A 275 22.33 10.75 -11.02
N PRO A 276 22.59 9.51 -10.54
CA PRO A 276 23.86 9.14 -9.92
C PRO A 276 25.05 9.34 -10.86
N ASP A 277 26.23 9.53 -10.27
CA ASP A 277 27.49 9.50 -11.01
C ASP A 277 27.92 8.07 -11.38
N ASP A 278 29.00 7.96 -12.15
CA ASP A 278 29.51 6.69 -12.67
C ASP A 278 30.01 5.72 -11.58
N SER A 279 30.16 6.15 -10.31
CA SER A 279 30.57 5.24 -9.23
C SER A 279 29.52 4.16 -8.92
N ILE A 280 28.28 4.35 -9.38
CA ILE A 280 27.24 3.31 -9.30
C ILE A 280 27.61 2.05 -10.10
N LEU A 281 28.44 2.19 -11.15
CA LEU A 281 28.83 1.11 -12.03
C LEU A 281 29.70 0.05 -11.34
N ASP A 282 30.34 0.41 -10.22
CA ASP A 282 31.08 -0.54 -9.38
C ASP A 282 30.17 -1.64 -8.78
N TYR A 283 28.86 -1.40 -8.73
CA TYR A 283 27.86 -2.31 -8.18
C TYR A 283 26.95 -2.94 -9.26
N GLY A 284 27.07 -2.49 -10.50
CA GLY A 284 26.27 -2.96 -11.63
C GLY A 284 25.59 -1.82 -12.40
N HIS A 285 24.83 -2.20 -13.42
CA HIS A 285 24.08 -1.26 -14.24
C HIS A 285 22.64 -1.13 -13.71
N PHE A 286 22.31 0.05 -13.20
CA PHE A 286 20.98 0.38 -12.73
C PHE A 286 20.40 1.53 -13.57
N PHE A 287 19.24 1.29 -14.16
CA PHE A 287 18.49 2.30 -14.90
C PHE A 287 17.09 2.44 -14.30
N VAL A 288 16.72 3.66 -13.96
CA VAL A 288 15.43 3.98 -13.35
C VAL A 288 14.65 4.85 -14.32
N ARG A 289 13.40 4.46 -14.59
CA ARG A 289 12.45 5.20 -15.42
C ARG A 289 11.18 5.44 -14.62
N VAL A 290 10.67 6.67 -14.66
CA VAL A 290 9.38 7.01 -14.06
C VAL A 290 8.42 7.41 -15.17
N LEU A 291 7.18 6.93 -15.08
CA LEU A 291 6.07 7.31 -15.94
C LEU A 291 4.96 7.87 -15.05
N PHE A 292 4.75 9.19 -15.11
CA PHE A 292 3.64 9.83 -14.43
C PHE A 292 2.34 9.64 -15.23
N ALA A 293 1.22 9.54 -14.53
CA ALA A 293 -0.09 9.46 -15.16
C ALA A 293 -0.48 10.81 -15.78
N PRO A 294 -1.12 10.82 -16.97
CA PRO A 294 -1.57 9.64 -17.70
C PRO A 294 -0.41 8.93 -18.41
N LYS A 295 -0.45 7.60 -18.44
CA LYS A 295 0.59 6.69 -18.95
C LYS A 295 0.93 6.82 -20.45
N ASP A 296 0.47 7.86 -21.14
CA ASP A 296 0.77 8.15 -22.54
C ASP A 296 0.73 9.67 -22.80
N CYS A 297 1.89 10.32 -22.84
CA CYS A 297 2.13 11.38 -23.82
C CYS A 297 2.87 10.75 -25.01
N ARG A 298 2.11 10.07 -25.89
CA ARG A 298 2.54 9.92 -27.28
C ARG A 298 2.51 11.30 -27.94
N LEU A 299 3.52 12.13 -27.70
CA LEU A 299 3.84 13.18 -28.65
C LEU A 299 4.55 12.49 -29.82
N SER A 300 3.79 12.38 -30.90
CA SER A 300 4.31 12.06 -32.22
C SER A 300 5.40 13.06 -32.59
N SER A 301 6.65 12.63 -32.54
CA SER A 301 7.66 13.07 -33.49
C SER A 301 8.59 11.89 -33.74
N ALA A 302 8.36 11.22 -34.86
CA ALA A 302 9.38 10.37 -35.45
C ALA A 302 10.64 11.22 -35.67
N PRO A 303 11.85 10.67 -35.47
CA PRO A 303 13.05 11.32 -35.98
C PRO A 303 12.94 11.31 -37.51
N THR A 304 12.71 12.47 -38.10
CA THR A 304 13.11 12.70 -39.49
C THR A 304 14.63 12.66 -39.52
N PHE A 305 15.16 11.84 -40.44
CA PHE A 305 16.57 11.52 -40.70
C PHE A 305 17.58 12.64 -40.45
#